data_AF-A0A924D7I2-F1
#
_entry.id   AF-A0A924D7I2-F1
#
_cell.length_a   1.000
_cell.length_b   1.000
_cell.length_c   1.000
_cell.angle_alpha   90.00
_cell.angle_beta   90.00
_cell.angle_gamma   90.00
#
_symmetry.space_group_name_H-M   'P 1'
#
loop_
_entity.id
_entity.type
_entity.pdbx_description
1 polymer ?
#
loop_
_entity_poly.entity_id
_entity_poly.type
_entity_poly.pdbx_seq_one_letter_code
_entity_poly.pdbx_strand_id
1 'polypeptide(L)'
;MKKEFIVERQGKMFVLYAGLLNLAHEHGLKAIKTELIQIPHEDNNRIAICLATVVMEKDGVESTFTGIGDAAANNVAPAMATALIRMAETRAKARALRDAVNVGVTAFEELGDPDATDHAPERGYRTGAPTRPRASDRPTPTLASPAPRPFSIEAPALVGATAGATTGATNGNGKSSGNGSEGGVTEQQITAIRNISQSKKIDPEVMAKEKYGVDSLPELTQAQAGEFIKSMNEKAR
;
A
#
# COMPACT_ATOMS: atom_id res chain seq x y z
N MET A 1 -16.97 28.29 -3.79
CA MET A 1 -15.67 27.80 -4.29
C MET A 1 -15.10 28.78 -5.30
N LYS A 2 -13.83 29.17 -5.15
CA LYS A 2 -13.15 30.10 -6.06
C LYS A 2 -12.77 29.40 -7.38
N LYS A 3 -12.80 30.13 -8.50
CA LYS A 3 -12.47 29.58 -9.84
C LYS A 3 -11.04 29.03 -9.95
N GLU A 4 -10.11 29.58 -9.16
CA GLU A 4 -8.70 29.13 -9.12
C GLU A 4 -8.51 27.69 -8.63
N PHE A 5 -9.50 27.10 -7.98
CA PHE A 5 -9.47 25.71 -7.54
C PHE A 5 -10.16 24.74 -8.49
N ILE A 6 -10.60 25.22 -9.66
CA ILE A 6 -11.24 24.39 -10.67
C ILE A 6 -10.29 24.31 -11.86
N VAL A 7 -9.98 23.10 -12.28
CA VAL A 7 -9.11 22.83 -13.42
C VAL A 7 -9.89 22.07 -14.49
N GLU A 8 -9.65 22.40 -15.75
CA GLU A 8 -10.23 21.68 -16.89
C GLU A 8 -9.16 20.76 -17.50
N ARG A 9 -9.51 19.49 -17.69
CA ARG A 9 -8.66 18.51 -18.36
C ARG A 9 -9.51 17.67 -19.30
N GLN A 10 -9.13 17.65 -20.58
CA GLN A 10 -9.83 16.88 -21.62
C GLN A 10 -11.34 17.19 -21.69
N GLY A 11 -11.73 18.45 -21.52
CA GLY A 11 -13.13 18.88 -21.52
C GLY A 11 -13.94 18.49 -20.27
N LYS A 12 -13.28 17.95 -19.25
CA LYS A 12 -13.88 17.63 -17.94
C LYS A 12 -13.35 18.57 -16.87
N MET A 13 -14.23 19.00 -15.98
CA MET A 13 -13.91 19.88 -14.86
C MET A 13 -13.57 19.06 -13.63
N PHE A 14 -12.48 19.42 -12.97
CA PHE A 14 -12.02 18.82 -11.72
C PHE A 14 -11.82 19.90 -10.67
N VAL A 15 -12.01 19.52 -9.42
CA VAL A 15 -11.71 20.37 -8.27
C VAL A 15 -10.34 19.99 -7.70
N LEU A 16 -9.55 20.97 -7.30
CA LEU A 16 -8.31 20.71 -6.57
C LEU A 16 -8.61 20.41 -5.10
N TYR A 17 -7.87 19.50 -4.49
CA TYR A 17 -7.97 19.19 -3.06
C TYR A 17 -7.89 20.45 -2.19
N ALA A 18 -7.00 21.38 -2.53
CA ALA A 18 -6.87 22.66 -1.83
C ALA A 18 -8.18 23.47 -1.80
N GLY A 19 -8.98 23.41 -2.87
CA GLY A 19 -10.27 24.07 -2.93
C GLY A 19 -11.31 23.42 -2.02
N LEU A 20 -11.33 22.09 -1.98
CA LEU A 20 -12.20 21.33 -1.07
C LEU A 20 -11.87 21.63 0.38
N LEU A 21 -10.58 21.62 0.73
CA LEU A 21 -10.12 21.91 2.08
C LEU A 21 -10.45 23.35 2.50
N ASN A 22 -10.24 24.33 1.61
CA ASN A 22 -10.61 25.71 1.89
C ASN A 22 -12.12 25.86 2.11
N LEU A 23 -12.94 25.26 1.26
CA LEU A 23 -14.40 25.31 1.40
C LEU A 23 -14.87 24.61 2.68
N ALA A 24 -14.22 23.51 3.07
CA ALA A 24 -14.51 22.83 4.32
C ALA A 24 -14.20 23.72 5.53
N HIS A 25 -13.05 24.42 5.55
CA HIS A 25 -12.77 25.40 6.60
C HIS A 25 -13.82 26.52 6.67
N GLU A 26 -14.24 27.06 5.52
CA GLU A 26 -15.33 28.05 5.45
C GLU A 26 -16.67 27.51 5.99
N HIS A 27 -16.87 26.20 5.94
CA HIS A 27 -18.09 25.50 6.37
C HIS A 27 -18.01 24.91 7.79
N GLY A 28 -16.95 25.19 8.55
CA GLY A 28 -16.80 24.71 9.92
C GLY A 28 -16.10 23.37 10.04
N LEU A 29 -15.09 23.08 9.21
CA LEU A 29 -14.25 21.91 9.38
C LEU A 29 -13.63 21.87 10.79
N LYS A 30 -13.96 20.82 11.55
CA LYS A 30 -13.49 20.60 12.92
C LYS A 30 -12.32 19.64 12.98
N ALA A 31 -12.37 18.54 12.23
CA ALA A 31 -11.30 17.55 12.21
C ALA A 31 -11.26 16.74 10.92
N ILE A 32 -10.06 16.29 10.55
CA ILE A 32 -9.86 15.24 9.56
C ILE A 32 -8.99 14.17 10.21
N LYS A 33 -9.47 12.93 10.22
CA LYS A 33 -8.70 11.76 10.67
C LYS A 33 -8.54 10.80 9.49
N THR A 34 -7.39 10.15 9.40
CA THR A 34 -7.16 9.09 8.43
C THR A 34 -6.70 7.82 9.13
N GLU A 35 -7.10 6.68 8.57
CA GLU A 35 -6.76 5.35 9.05
C GLU A 35 -6.29 4.51 7.87
N LEU A 36 -5.09 3.93 7.97
CA LEU A 36 -4.56 3.01 6.97
C LEU A 36 -5.21 1.65 7.21
N ILE A 37 -6.18 1.30 6.36
CA ILE A 37 -6.93 0.05 6.45
C ILE A 37 -6.13 -1.11 5.86
N GLN A 38 -5.39 -0.86 4.78
CA GLN A 38 -4.56 -1.86 4.13
C GLN A 38 -3.17 -1.31 3.81
N ILE A 39 -2.15 -1.95 4.37
CA ILE A 39 -0.74 -1.71 4.04
C ILE A 39 -0.42 -2.48 2.74
N PRO A 40 0.26 -1.85 1.76
CA PRO A 40 0.74 -2.55 0.57
C PRO A 40 1.63 -3.76 0.90
N HIS A 41 1.22 -4.94 0.46
CA HIS A 41 1.95 -6.20 0.60
C HIS A 41 1.89 -7.01 -0.69
N GLU A 42 2.77 -8.00 -0.88
CA GLU A 42 2.75 -8.81 -2.10
C GLU A 42 1.45 -9.62 -2.22
N ASP A 43 0.96 -10.16 -1.10
CA ASP A 43 -0.28 -10.95 -1.04
C ASP A 43 -1.56 -10.16 -1.37
N ASN A 44 -1.50 -8.83 -1.31
CA ASN A 44 -2.62 -7.95 -1.64
C ASN A 44 -2.35 -7.11 -2.89
N ASN A 45 -1.46 -7.59 -3.76
CA ASN A 45 -1.11 -6.95 -5.03
C ASN A 45 -0.56 -5.52 -4.85
N ARG A 46 0.09 -5.26 -3.70
CA ARG A 46 0.61 -3.96 -3.29
C ARG A 46 -0.46 -2.86 -3.22
N ILE A 47 -1.72 -3.19 -2.98
CA ILE A 47 -2.80 -2.20 -2.89
C ILE A 47 -2.76 -1.53 -1.51
N ALA A 48 -2.75 -0.19 -1.47
CA ALA A 48 -2.99 0.62 -0.28
C ALA A 48 -4.46 1.00 -0.19
N ILE A 49 -5.05 0.95 1.01
CA ILE A 49 -6.41 1.45 1.26
C ILE A 49 -6.41 2.31 2.52
N CYS A 50 -6.92 3.53 2.41
CA CYS A 50 -7.09 4.47 3.52
C CYS A 50 -8.58 4.83 3.68
N LEU A 51 -9.02 4.97 4.92
CA LEU A 51 -10.28 5.60 5.29
C LEU A 51 -9.98 7.01 5.79
N ALA A 52 -10.74 8.01 5.34
CA ALA A 52 -10.75 9.34 5.90
C ALA A 52 -12.10 9.60 6.56
N THR A 53 -12.08 10.24 7.71
CA THR A 53 -13.24 10.71 8.45
C THR A 53 -13.10 12.21 8.64
N VAL A 54 -14.06 12.97 8.12
CA VAL A 54 -14.15 14.43 8.19
C VAL A 54 -15.29 14.77 9.14
N VAL A 55 -14.99 15.56 10.15
CA VAL A 55 -15.96 16.08 11.11
C VAL A 55 -16.14 17.57 10.86
N MET A 56 -17.38 17.99 10.64
CA MET A 56 -17.80 19.36 10.42
C MET A 56 -18.66 19.78 11.62
N GLU A 57 -18.47 21.01 12.11
CA GLU A 57 -19.30 21.61 13.14
C GLU A 57 -19.75 22.99 12.67
N LYS A 58 -21.06 23.17 12.54
CA LYS A 58 -21.66 24.45 12.15
C LYS A 58 -22.91 24.68 12.97
N ASP A 59 -23.02 25.88 13.54
CA ASP A 59 -24.17 26.29 14.37
C ASP A 59 -24.47 25.32 15.53
N GLY A 60 -23.42 24.70 16.09
CA GLY A 60 -23.52 23.72 17.17
C GLY A 60 -23.97 22.32 16.74
N VAL A 61 -24.18 22.08 15.45
CA VAL A 61 -24.52 20.76 14.90
C VAL A 61 -23.26 20.12 14.32
N GLU A 62 -22.91 18.93 14.84
CA GLU A 62 -21.82 18.12 14.32
C GLU A 62 -22.32 17.16 13.23
N SER A 63 -21.57 17.06 12.14
CA SER A 63 -21.81 16.13 11.04
C SER A 63 -20.51 15.43 10.65
N THR A 64 -20.60 14.14 10.35
CA THR A 64 -19.44 13.30 10.03
C THR A 64 -19.59 12.71 8.64
N PHE A 65 -18.53 12.79 7.85
CA PHE A 65 -18.44 12.28 6.49
C PHE A 65 -17.24 11.36 6.37
N THR A 66 -17.37 10.31 5.59
CA THR A 66 -16.30 9.32 5.43
C THR A 66 -16.01 9.06 3.96
N GLY A 67 -14.75 8.79 3.64
CA GLY A 67 -14.33 8.44 2.28
C GLY A 67 -13.23 7.40 2.29
N ILE A 68 -13.34 6.38 1.45
CA ILE A 68 -12.30 5.38 1.24
C ILE A 68 -11.51 5.77 0.00
N GLY A 69 -10.18 5.73 0.07
CA GLY A 69 -9.28 5.91 -1.06
C GLY A 69 -8.36 4.70 -1.20
N ASP A 70 -8.19 4.24 -2.44
CA ASP A 70 -7.31 3.13 -2.79
C ASP A 70 -6.21 3.60 -3.74
N ALA A 71 -5.05 2.95 -3.67
CA ALA A 71 -3.96 3.19 -4.61
C ALA A 71 -3.16 1.91 -4.86
N ALA A 72 -2.93 1.63 -6.14
CA ALA A 72 -2.20 0.46 -6.61
C ALA A 72 -1.48 0.80 -7.92
N ALA A 73 -0.47 0.02 -8.30
CA ALA A 73 0.35 0.28 -9.49
C ALA A 73 -0.45 0.38 -10.79
N ASN A 74 -1.63 -0.26 -10.87
CA ASN A 74 -2.51 -0.22 -12.03
C ASN A 74 -3.46 1.00 -12.07
N ASN A 75 -3.53 1.80 -11.01
CA ASN A 75 -4.45 2.93 -10.89
C ASN A 75 -3.78 4.21 -10.39
N VAL A 76 -2.45 4.26 -10.40
CA VAL A 76 -1.65 5.47 -10.18
C VAL A 76 -0.74 5.69 -11.38
N ALA A 77 -0.32 6.93 -11.58
CA ALA A 77 0.72 7.23 -12.55
C ALA A 77 2.00 6.42 -12.24
N PRO A 78 2.76 5.93 -13.24
CA PRO A 78 4.01 5.21 -12.99
C PRO A 78 4.99 5.97 -12.09
N ALA A 79 5.04 7.30 -12.20
CA ALA A 79 5.86 8.16 -11.34
C ALA A 79 5.47 8.11 -9.85
N MET A 80 4.22 7.77 -9.53
CA MET A 80 3.67 7.73 -8.18
C MET A 80 3.66 6.31 -7.57
N ALA A 81 4.23 5.32 -8.26
CA ALA A 81 4.23 3.93 -7.82
C ALA A 81 4.90 3.71 -6.45
N THR A 82 5.80 4.59 -6.03
CA THR A 82 6.46 4.52 -4.70
C THR A 82 5.66 5.21 -3.59
N ALA A 83 4.58 5.92 -3.94
CA ALA A 83 3.82 6.79 -3.04
C ALA A 83 2.38 6.28 -2.79
N LEU A 84 2.13 4.97 -2.88
CA LEU A 84 0.79 4.39 -2.82
C LEU A 84 -0.01 4.80 -1.57
N ILE A 85 0.61 4.75 -0.38
CA ILE A 85 -0.08 5.17 0.87
C ILE A 85 -0.47 6.66 0.80
N ARG A 86 0.44 7.52 0.31
CA ARG A 86 0.20 8.97 0.18
C ARG A 86 -0.94 9.25 -0.81
N MET A 87 -0.99 8.48 -1.90
CA MET A 87 -2.08 8.55 -2.88
C MET A 87 -3.40 8.11 -2.25
N ALA A 88 -3.46 6.90 -1.68
CA ALA A 88 -4.67 6.36 -1.04
C ALA A 88 -5.23 7.33 0.02
N GLU A 89 -4.37 7.90 0.86
CA GLU A 89 -4.76 8.88 1.88
C GLU A 89 -5.35 10.16 1.27
N THR A 90 -4.71 10.71 0.23
CA THR A 90 -5.19 11.92 -0.43
C THR A 90 -6.54 11.69 -1.11
N ARG A 91 -6.71 10.55 -1.77
CA ARG A 91 -7.98 10.13 -2.39
C ARG A 91 -9.09 9.99 -1.36
N ALA A 92 -8.80 9.35 -0.22
CA ALA A 92 -9.74 9.18 0.88
C ALA A 92 -10.23 10.53 1.41
N LYS A 93 -9.30 11.45 1.71
CA LYS A 93 -9.62 12.80 2.18
C LYS A 93 -10.43 13.59 1.16
N ALA A 94 -10.06 13.53 -0.13
CA ALA A 94 -10.79 14.23 -1.18
C ALA A 94 -12.24 13.75 -1.31
N ARG A 95 -12.49 12.44 -1.17
CA ARG A 95 -13.85 11.85 -1.17
C ARG A 95 -14.67 12.34 0.00
N ALA A 96 -14.15 12.20 1.22
CA ALA A 96 -14.82 12.66 2.43
C ALA A 96 -15.13 14.16 2.41
N LEU A 97 -14.18 14.98 1.93
CA LEU A 97 -14.36 16.44 1.85
C LEU A 97 -15.39 16.84 0.80
N ARG A 98 -15.45 16.15 -0.35
CA ARG A 98 -16.49 16.43 -1.35
C ARG A 98 -17.89 16.22 -0.81
N ASP A 99 -18.09 15.10 -0.13
CA ASP A 99 -19.37 14.79 0.51
C ASP A 99 -19.70 15.83 1.58
N ALA A 100 -18.71 16.22 2.39
CA ALA A 100 -18.87 17.23 3.44
C ALA A 100 -19.25 18.63 2.91
N VAL A 101 -18.74 19.02 1.74
CA VAL A 101 -18.98 20.35 1.16
C VAL A 101 -19.96 20.35 -0.02
N ASN A 102 -20.63 19.22 -0.27
CA ASN A 102 -21.60 19.01 -1.34
C ASN A 102 -21.06 19.36 -2.74
N VAL A 103 -19.87 18.86 -3.08
CA VAL A 103 -19.26 19.04 -4.41
C VAL A 103 -19.29 17.71 -5.18
N GLY A 104 -20.08 17.67 -6.25
CA GLY A 104 -20.28 16.45 -7.05
C GLY A 104 -19.21 16.17 -8.12
N VAL A 105 -18.29 17.10 -8.38
CA VAL A 105 -17.20 16.89 -9.36
C VAL A 105 -16.00 16.21 -8.71
N THR A 106 -15.37 15.26 -9.40
CA THR A 106 -14.20 14.52 -8.89
C THR A 106 -13.04 15.46 -8.59
N ALA A 107 -12.31 15.18 -7.51
CA ALA A 107 -11.09 15.89 -7.21
C ALA A 107 -9.96 15.43 -8.14
N PHE A 108 -9.08 16.34 -8.54
CA PHE A 108 -7.98 16.01 -9.45
C PHE A 108 -7.07 14.92 -8.85
N GLU A 109 -6.80 15.00 -7.55
CA GLU A 109 -5.95 14.07 -6.81
C GLU A 109 -6.58 12.67 -6.62
N GLU A 110 -7.87 12.50 -6.95
CA GLU A 110 -8.50 11.18 -7.04
C GLU A 110 -8.10 10.39 -8.27
N LEU A 111 -7.60 11.06 -9.29
CA LEU A 111 -7.29 10.42 -10.55
C LEU A 111 -5.92 9.79 -10.50
N GLY A 112 -5.80 8.64 -11.16
CA GLY A 112 -4.54 7.96 -11.43
C GLY A 112 -4.13 8.22 -12.85
N ASP A 113 -3.85 9.47 -13.21
CA ASP A 113 -3.61 9.77 -14.62
C ASP A 113 -2.17 9.38 -15.03
N PRO A 114 -1.99 8.46 -15.98
CA PRO A 114 -0.66 8.09 -16.48
C PRO A 114 0.01 9.22 -17.28
N ASP A 115 -0.75 10.18 -17.80
CA ASP A 115 -0.28 11.34 -18.59
C ASP A 115 -0.15 12.60 -17.73
N ALA A 116 0.00 12.48 -16.40
CA ALA A 116 0.32 13.61 -15.54
C ALA A 116 1.75 14.10 -15.80
N THR A 117 1.98 14.77 -16.94
CA THR A 117 3.08 15.73 -17.06
C THR A 117 2.81 16.84 -16.06
N ASP A 118 3.73 16.99 -15.10
CA ASP A 118 3.76 17.99 -14.02
C ASP A 118 3.22 19.37 -14.44
N HIS A 119 1.92 19.60 -14.24
CA HIS A 119 1.31 20.92 -14.28
C HIS A 119 0.42 21.15 -13.05
N ALA A 120 0.76 20.54 -11.92
CA ALA A 120 0.42 21.16 -10.64
C ALA A 120 1.18 22.50 -10.58
N PRO A 121 0.54 23.62 -10.15
CA PRO A 121 1.29 24.85 -9.95
C PRO A 121 2.43 24.54 -8.98
N GLU A 122 3.67 24.73 -9.41
CA GLU A 122 4.88 24.58 -8.59
C GLU A 122 4.76 25.48 -7.35
N ARG A 123 4.12 24.98 -6.29
CA ARG A 123 4.31 25.47 -4.93
C ARG A 123 4.63 24.28 -4.07
N GLY A 124 5.93 23.97 -4.07
CA GLY A 124 6.57 23.36 -2.93
C GLY A 124 6.86 21.88 -3.03
N TYR A 125 7.74 21.48 -3.97
CA TYR A 125 8.78 20.49 -3.69
C TYR A 125 10.02 20.83 -4.53
N ARG A 126 10.62 22.01 -4.27
CA ARG A 126 12.01 22.24 -4.67
C ARG A 126 12.90 21.39 -3.78
N THR A 127 13.20 20.16 -4.16
CA THR A 127 14.43 19.49 -3.71
C THR A 127 15.60 20.03 -4.51
N GLY A 128 15.90 21.32 -4.32
CA GLY A 128 17.10 21.96 -4.84
C GLY A 128 18.18 21.92 -3.76
N ALA A 129 18.96 20.85 -3.70
CA ALA A 129 20.28 20.94 -3.08
C ALA A 129 21.14 21.84 -3.98
N PRO A 130 21.80 22.89 -3.47
CA PRO A 130 22.66 23.71 -4.31
C PRO A 130 23.87 22.86 -4.74
N THR A 131 24.03 22.69 -6.04
CA THR A 131 25.24 22.13 -6.64
C THR A 131 26.42 23.05 -6.30
N ARG A 132 27.26 22.63 -5.36
CA ARG A 132 28.53 23.31 -5.10
C ARG A 132 29.46 23.10 -6.30
N PRO A 133 30.08 24.15 -6.86
CA PRO A 133 31.11 24.00 -7.87
C PRO A 133 32.30 23.20 -7.32
N ARG A 134 32.78 22.24 -8.10
CA ARG A 134 33.96 21.43 -7.82
C ARG A 134 35.20 22.32 -7.86
N ALA A 135 35.73 22.70 -6.69
CA ALA A 135 37.02 23.36 -6.59
C ALA A 135 38.14 22.29 -6.58
N SER A 136 38.84 22.18 -7.69
CA SER A 136 40.18 21.60 -7.77
C SER A 136 41.20 22.48 -7.05
N ASP A 137 42.20 21.83 -6.47
CA ASP A 137 43.46 22.38 -5.93
C ASP A 137 43.41 23.14 -4.60
N ARG A 138 43.58 22.39 -3.50
CA ARG A 138 44.52 22.76 -2.42
C ARG A 138 45.03 21.54 -1.65
N PRO A 139 46.29 21.57 -1.17
CA PRO A 139 47.01 20.39 -0.69
C PRO A 139 46.58 19.98 0.74
N THR A 140 46.65 18.67 0.98
CA THR A 140 46.33 17.97 2.24
C THR A 140 47.27 18.30 3.39
N PRO A 141 46.77 18.68 4.57
CA PRO A 141 47.52 18.55 5.82
C PRO A 141 47.23 17.20 6.48
N THR A 142 48.30 16.43 6.68
CA THR A 142 48.33 15.16 7.42
C THR A 142 48.00 15.41 8.89
N LEU A 143 46.94 14.78 9.41
CA LEU A 143 46.64 14.72 10.84
C LEU A 143 46.43 13.26 11.25
N ALA A 144 47.26 12.85 12.21
CA ALA A 144 47.40 11.51 12.76
C ALA A 144 46.12 11.01 13.45
N SER A 145 45.87 9.70 13.36
CA SER A 145 44.77 9.01 14.04
C SER A 145 44.94 9.02 15.57
N PRO A 146 43.90 9.34 16.35
CA PRO A 146 43.83 8.94 17.75
C PRO A 146 43.09 7.61 17.94
N ALA A 147 43.62 6.78 18.84
CA ALA A 147 43.16 5.46 19.24
C ALA A 147 41.73 5.44 19.84
N PRO A 148 41.02 4.30 19.80
CA PRO A 148 39.67 4.19 20.33
C PRO A 148 39.68 4.16 21.87
N ARG A 149 38.82 4.96 22.49
CA ARG A 149 38.51 4.87 23.93
C ARG A 149 37.22 4.07 24.12
N PRO A 150 37.16 3.15 25.11
CA PRO A 150 35.95 2.38 25.38
C PRO A 150 34.92 3.24 26.13
N PHE A 151 33.71 3.36 25.57
CA PHE A 151 32.56 3.90 26.28
C PHE A 151 31.94 2.77 27.12
N SER A 152 32.02 2.91 28.44
CA SER A 152 31.28 2.09 29.40
C SER A 152 29.88 2.67 29.58
N ILE A 153 28.85 1.84 29.44
CA ILE A 153 27.48 2.16 29.85
C ILE A 153 27.22 1.36 31.13
N GLU A 154 27.12 2.04 32.26
CA GLU A 154 26.59 1.47 33.50
C GLU A 154 25.06 1.32 33.38
N ALA A 155 24.56 0.09 33.53
CA ALA A 155 23.15 -0.23 33.72
C ALA A 155 22.87 -0.42 35.23
N PRO A 156 21.72 0.06 35.76
CA PRO A 156 21.39 -0.16 37.16
C PRO A 156 20.92 -1.60 37.43
N ALA A 157 21.15 -2.01 38.68
CA ALA A 157 21.26 -3.38 39.16
C ALA A 157 19.95 -4.21 39.22
N LEU A 158 20.19 -5.52 39.09
CA LEU A 158 19.30 -6.67 39.25
C LEU A 158 18.87 -6.89 40.72
N VAL A 159 17.65 -7.38 40.95
CA VAL A 159 17.32 -8.17 42.14
C VAL A 159 16.45 -9.37 41.75
N GLY A 160 16.89 -10.58 42.13
CA GLY A 160 16.02 -11.74 42.34
C GLY A 160 16.10 -12.86 41.29
N ALA A 161 16.90 -13.88 41.60
CA ALA A 161 17.05 -15.13 40.84
C ALA A 161 15.85 -16.09 40.98
N THR A 162 15.63 -16.96 40.00
CA THR A 162 15.64 -18.44 40.15
C THR A 162 15.58 -19.14 38.79
N ALA A 163 16.10 -20.36 38.79
CA ALA A 163 16.71 -21.08 37.68
C ALA A 163 15.74 -21.80 36.71
N GLY A 164 16.24 -22.10 35.50
CA GLY A 164 15.59 -23.01 34.55
C GLY A 164 16.26 -22.99 33.18
N ALA A 165 17.33 -23.77 33.01
CA ALA A 165 18.08 -23.91 31.76
C ALA A 165 17.33 -24.76 30.73
N THR A 166 17.36 -24.39 29.44
CA THR A 166 17.79 -25.26 28.32
C THR A 166 17.82 -24.52 26.98
N THR A 167 19.04 -24.28 26.49
CA THR A 167 19.58 -24.49 25.13
C THR A 167 18.66 -24.44 23.90
N GLY A 168 19.07 -23.64 22.90
CA GLY A 168 18.78 -23.94 21.49
C GLY A 168 18.77 -22.74 20.54
N ALA A 169 19.91 -22.07 20.35
CA ALA A 169 20.11 -21.22 19.18
C ALA A 169 20.20 -22.08 17.91
N THR A 170 19.65 -21.64 16.79
CA THR A 170 20.45 -21.40 15.57
C THR A 170 19.71 -20.56 14.54
N ASN A 171 20.50 -19.65 13.99
CA ASN A 171 20.32 -18.78 12.83
C ASN A 171 20.13 -19.58 11.53
N GLY A 172 19.47 -19.01 10.52
CA GLY A 172 19.36 -19.65 9.20
C GLY A 172 18.76 -18.78 8.11
N ASN A 173 19.45 -17.70 7.75
CA ASN A 173 19.21 -16.95 6.50
C ASN A 173 19.56 -17.86 5.30
N GLY A 174 18.59 -18.17 4.43
CA GLY A 174 18.75 -19.11 3.32
C GLY A 174 18.10 -18.60 2.04
N LYS A 175 18.85 -17.80 1.29
CA LYS A 175 18.59 -17.41 -0.10
C LYS A 175 18.88 -18.62 -0.99
N SER A 176 17.93 -19.07 -1.82
CA SER A 176 18.26 -19.92 -2.98
C SER A 176 17.33 -19.68 -4.16
N SER A 177 17.94 -19.26 -5.27
CA SER A 177 17.43 -19.42 -6.64
C SER A 177 17.71 -20.85 -7.10
N GLY A 178 16.86 -21.39 -7.98
CA GLY A 178 17.30 -22.43 -8.93
C GLY A 178 16.29 -23.50 -9.32
N ASN A 179 15.52 -23.22 -10.37
CA ASN A 179 15.24 -24.07 -11.55
C ASN A 179 15.01 -25.60 -11.41
N GLY A 180 13.73 -26.01 -11.57
CA GLY A 180 13.22 -27.06 -12.46
C GLY A 180 13.68 -28.53 -12.32
N SER A 181 12.77 -29.41 -11.87
CA SER A 181 12.29 -30.60 -12.60
C SER A 181 10.98 -31.16 -12.01
N GLU A 182 10.23 -31.85 -12.87
CA GLU A 182 8.90 -32.47 -12.79
C GLU A 182 8.59 -33.25 -11.49
N GLY A 183 7.36 -33.38 -10.97
CA GLY A 183 6.04 -33.02 -11.46
C GLY A 183 5.01 -33.32 -10.36
N GLY A 184 4.58 -32.28 -9.65
CA GLY A 184 3.52 -32.33 -8.65
C GLY A 184 2.88 -30.96 -8.52
N VAL A 185 1.59 -30.90 -8.18
CA VAL A 185 0.89 -29.63 -7.99
C VAL A 185 1.68 -28.70 -7.08
N THR A 186 1.86 -27.44 -7.47
CA THR A 186 2.53 -26.47 -6.61
C THR A 186 1.67 -26.18 -5.38
N GLU A 187 2.27 -25.93 -4.23
CA GLU A 187 1.55 -25.64 -2.98
C GLU A 187 0.57 -24.45 -3.12
N GLN A 188 0.91 -23.50 -3.99
CA GLN A 188 0.06 -22.37 -4.38
C GLN A 188 -1.21 -22.82 -5.11
N GLN A 189 -1.13 -23.79 -6.03
CA GLN A 189 -2.27 -24.33 -6.76
C GLN A 189 -3.20 -25.14 -5.83
N ILE A 190 -2.66 -25.92 -4.88
CA ILE A 190 -3.46 -26.64 -3.88
C ILE A 190 -4.23 -25.65 -3.00
N THR A 191 -3.57 -24.59 -2.57
CA THR A 191 -4.19 -23.53 -1.75
C THR A 191 -5.30 -22.81 -2.51
N ALA A 192 -5.09 -22.51 -3.80
CA ALA A 192 -6.11 -21.92 -4.65
C ALA A 192 -7.34 -22.81 -4.80
N ILE A 193 -7.15 -24.12 -5.02
CA ILE A 193 -8.25 -25.10 -5.12
C ILE A 193 -9.04 -25.16 -3.81
N ARG A 194 -8.37 -25.22 -2.66
CA ARG A 194 -9.01 -25.23 -1.33
C ARG A 194 -9.83 -23.97 -1.06
N ASN A 195 -9.31 -22.80 -1.40
CA ASN A 195 -10.02 -21.53 -1.21
C ASN A 195 -11.29 -21.45 -2.07
N ILE A 196 -11.22 -21.87 -3.34
CA ILE A 196 -12.39 -21.89 -4.23
C ILE A 196 -13.40 -22.95 -3.75
N SER A 197 -12.94 -24.11 -3.32
CA SER A 197 -13.79 -25.18 -2.78
C SER A 197 -14.55 -24.76 -1.52
N GLN A 198 -13.87 -24.09 -0.57
CA GLN A 198 -14.50 -23.52 0.63
C GLN A 198 -15.57 -22.49 0.28
N SER A 199 -15.32 -21.64 -0.72
CA SER A 199 -16.28 -20.64 -1.19
C SER A 199 -17.56 -21.25 -1.79
N LYS A 200 -17.46 -22.47 -2.34
CA LYS A 200 -18.57 -23.16 -3.01
C LYS A 200 -19.26 -24.25 -2.18
N LYS A 201 -18.74 -24.54 -0.97
CA LYS A 201 -19.18 -25.67 -0.12
C LYS A 201 -19.14 -27.02 -0.85
N ILE A 202 -18.12 -27.23 -1.69
CA ILE A 202 -17.92 -28.47 -2.45
C ILE A 202 -16.59 -29.07 -2.02
N ASP A 203 -16.55 -30.36 -1.70
CA ASP A 203 -15.32 -31.03 -1.31
C ASP A 203 -14.37 -31.18 -2.52
N PRO A 204 -13.12 -30.69 -2.42
CA PRO A 204 -12.22 -30.61 -3.55
C PRO A 204 -11.68 -31.98 -3.97
N GLU A 205 -11.62 -32.93 -3.03
CA GLU A 205 -11.17 -34.30 -3.24
C GLU A 205 -12.19 -35.14 -4.01
N VAL A 206 -13.49 -34.95 -3.75
CA VAL A 206 -14.57 -35.63 -4.50
C VAL A 206 -14.58 -35.22 -5.97
N MET A 207 -14.43 -33.92 -6.23
CA MET A 207 -14.39 -33.38 -7.59
C MET A 207 -13.10 -33.75 -8.35
N ALA A 208 -11.98 -33.84 -7.64
CA ALA A 208 -10.71 -34.33 -8.20
C ALA A 208 -10.83 -35.80 -8.61
N LYS A 209 -11.49 -36.61 -7.78
CA LYS A 209 -11.78 -38.02 -8.06
C LYS A 209 -12.73 -38.20 -9.24
N GLU A 210 -13.82 -37.43 -9.30
CA GLU A 210 -14.77 -37.51 -10.42
C GLU A 210 -14.17 -37.08 -11.76
N LYS A 211 -13.32 -36.05 -11.77
CA LYS A 211 -12.85 -35.43 -13.01
C LYS A 211 -11.51 -35.98 -13.51
N TYR A 212 -10.64 -36.39 -12.59
CA TYR A 212 -9.28 -36.83 -12.91
C TYR A 212 -8.94 -38.22 -12.34
N GLY A 213 -9.85 -38.86 -11.60
CA GLY A 213 -9.65 -40.22 -11.08
C GLY A 213 -8.62 -40.32 -9.95
N VAL A 214 -8.26 -39.20 -9.33
CA VAL A 214 -7.24 -39.11 -8.27
C VAL A 214 -7.91 -39.02 -6.90
N ASP A 215 -7.38 -39.76 -5.93
CA ASP A 215 -7.96 -39.84 -4.59
C ASP A 215 -7.50 -38.68 -3.69
N SER A 216 -6.40 -37.99 -4.05
CA SER A 216 -5.86 -36.88 -3.27
C SER A 216 -5.37 -35.71 -4.14
N LEU A 217 -5.55 -34.47 -3.65
CA LEU A 217 -5.13 -33.24 -4.35
C LEU A 217 -3.63 -33.16 -4.74
N PRO A 218 -2.68 -33.73 -3.96
CA PRO A 218 -1.26 -33.73 -4.32
C PRO A 218 -0.91 -34.60 -5.53
N GLU A 219 -1.78 -35.54 -5.91
CA GLU A 219 -1.56 -36.44 -7.05
C GLU A 219 -1.88 -35.80 -8.41
N LEU A 220 -2.48 -34.60 -8.41
CA LEU A 220 -2.70 -33.88 -9.65
C LEU A 220 -1.36 -33.44 -10.27
N THR A 221 -1.33 -33.38 -11.59
CA THR A 221 -0.25 -32.69 -12.30
C THR A 221 -0.48 -31.18 -12.27
N GLN A 222 0.59 -30.40 -12.42
CA GLN A 222 0.51 -28.93 -12.47
C GLN A 222 -0.43 -28.42 -13.57
N ALA A 223 -0.49 -29.13 -14.71
CA ALA A 223 -1.39 -28.82 -15.83
C ALA A 223 -2.86 -29.13 -15.47
N GLN A 224 -3.13 -30.29 -14.88
CA GLN A 224 -4.48 -30.67 -14.43
C GLN A 224 -4.99 -29.72 -13.34
N ALA A 225 -4.14 -29.30 -12.40
CA ALA A 225 -4.50 -28.33 -11.37
C ALA A 225 -4.89 -26.97 -11.97
N GLY A 226 -4.17 -26.51 -13.00
CA GLY A 226 -4.49 -25.28 -13.73
C GLY A 226 -5.84 -25.36 -14.46
N GLU A 227 -6.08 -26.45 -15.20
CA GLU A 227 -7.37 -26.68 -15.87
C GLU A 227 -8.53 -26.83 -14.87
N PHE A 228 -8.27 -27.44 -13.72
CA PHE A 228 -9.28 -27.60 -12.68
C PHE A 228 -9.72 -26.24 -12.13
N ILE A 229 -8.77 -25.38 -11.74
CA ILE A 229 -9.04 -24.01 -11.28
C ILE A 229 -9.83 -23.23 -12.34
N LYS A 230 -9.45 -23.32 -13.62
CA LYS A 230 -10.16 -22.65 -14.71
C LYS A 230 -11.60 -23.16 -14.85
N SER A 231 -11.81 -24.47 -14.83
CA SER A 231 -13.15 -25.06 -14.92
C SER A 231 -14.04 -24.72 -13.73
N MET A 232 -13.47 -24.58 -12.53
CA MET A 232 -14.20 -24.16 -11.34
C MET A 232 -14.63 -22.69 -11.44
N ASN A 233 -13.82 -21.83 -12.06
CA ASN A 233 -14.17 -20.41 -12.26
C ASN A 233 -15.16 -20.21 -13.43
N GLU A 234 -15.10 -21.03 -14.48
CA GLU A 234 -16.03 -20.93 -15.61
C GLU A 234 -17.46 -21.36 -15.26
N LYS A 235 -17.63 -22.38 -14.39
CA LYS A 235 -18.94 -22.75 -13.82
C LYS A 235 -19.51 -21.71 -12.84
N ALA A 236 -18.89 -20.53 -12.70
CA ALA A 236 -19.33 -19.44 -11.83
C ALA A 236 -20.01 -18.28 -12.58
N ARG A 237 -20.25 -18.42 -13.88
CA ARG A 237 -21.15 -17.56 -14.67
C ARG A 237 -22.45 -18.29 -14.95
#